data_AF-A0A1X2I180-F1
#
_entry.id   AF-A0A1X2I180-F1
#
_cell.length_a   1.000
_cell.length_b   1.000
_cell.length_c   1.000
_cell.angle_alpha   90.00
_cell.angle_beta   90.00
_cell.angle_gamma   90.00
#
_symmetry.space_group_name_H-M   'P 1'
#
loop_
_entity.id
_entity.type
_entity.pdbx_description
1 polymer ?
#
loop_
_entity_poly.entity_id
_entity_poly.type
_entity_poly.pdbx_seq_one_letter_code
_entity_poly.pdbx_strand_id
1 'polypeptide(L)'
;MTQLPQEIISLIVWHLTSKSDLYNCTLVNYAFHHAANPLLWNKPALDSDDTTQRFIACLKATQDPFTGRASAQHVRDLALSHRRWTDTDFIFVMQQTCHLETLSILSRHITDTSLRLLPRHSPRLHTLKLYGSSVSQFTIDALGQHCHQLTHLTLSHCRNLGPDTFSALTRCPLTYLAIEHPGPGLTATFEKKVIHDLTCPAFGDGLRHLVLDVHSSSLGFIHRLLYLATTSHRNVWHGLVSLTIAGYDHSNTNHDCLVVFLQSRRRSSLKHLHLLRAKHIDTLFNSSLTLDLTHVSLIHSSNVNERAIRRLVCQCCPMLQSMDLLGCQLTPAMLPEASSSCHMQCETMTTVHRLDEDAINKIRQAGMN
;
A
#
# COMPACT_ATOMS: atom_id res chain seq x y z
N MET A 1 7.67 -48.70 0.45
CA MET A 1 8.28 -47.41 0.82
C MET A 1 7.46 -46.81 1.95
N THR A 2 8.11 -46.53 3.07
CA THR A 2 7.54 -45.97 4.31
C THR A 2 6.71 -44.73 4.00
N GLN A 3 5.40 -44.76 4.28
CA GLN A 3 4.53 -43.59 4.15
C GLN A 3 5.03 -42.52 5.12
N LEU A 4 5.56 -41.42 4.58
CA LEU A 4 5.85 -40.23 5.38
C LEU A 4 4.54 -39.73 6.02
N PRO A 5 4.54 -39.32 7.30
CA PRO A 5 3.37 -38.74 7.94
C PRO A 5 2.86 -37.52 7.18
N GLN A 6 1.55 -37.28 7.23
CA GLN A 6 0.88 -36.19 6.51
C GLN A 6 1.42 -34.81 6.93
N GLU A 7 1.83 -34.67 8.18
CA GLU A 7 2.43 -33.47 8.76
C GLU A 7 3.79 -33.18 8.12
N ILE A 8 4.60 -34.22 7.90
CA ILE A 8 5.92 -34.07 7.26
C ILE A 8 5.76 -33.71 5.78
N ILE A 9 4.80 -34.34 5.08
CA ILE A 9 4.50 -33.99 3.68
C ILE A 9 4.01 -32.55 3.59
N SER A 10 3.14 -32.12 4.52
CA SER A 10 2.65 -30.74 4.57
C SER A 10 3.77 -29.73 4.82
N LEU A 11 4.72 -30.06 5.72
CA LEU A 11 5.91 -29.24 5.96
C LEU A 11 6.82 -29.15 4.73
N ILE A 12 7.09 -30.28 4.06
CA ILE A 12 7.90 -30.30 2.83
C ILE A 12 7.27 -29.39 1.77
N VAL A 13 5.98 -29.56 1.52
CA VAL A 13 5.26 -28.79 0.49
C VAL A 13 5.14 -27.32 0.89
N TRP A 14 5.00 -26.99 2.17
CA TRP A 14 4.97 -25.61 2.66
C TRP A 14 6.25 -24.82 2.37
N HIS A 15 7.41 -25.49 2.34
CA HIS A 15 8.69 -24.86 1.98
C HIS A 15 8.90 -24.70 0.47
N LEU A 16 8.03 -25.25 -0.38
CA LEU A 16 8.11 -25.06 -1.83
C LEU A 16 7.56 -23.68 -2.20
N THR A 17 8.45 -22.79 -2.63
CA THR A 17 8.08 -21.43 -3.06
C THR A 17 7.68 -21.35 -4.54
N SER A 18 8.05 -22.34 -5.34
CA SER A 18 7.78 -22.39 -6.78
C SER A 18 6.41 -23.00 -7.07
N LYS A 19 5.58 -22.29 -7.84
CA LYS A 19 4.28 -22.80 -8.32
C LYS A 19 4.41 -24.04 -9.19
N SER A 20 5.50 -24.15 -9.95
CA SER A 20 5.76 -25.33 -10.78
C SER A 20 6.00 -26.57 -9.92
N ASP A 21 6.72 -26.41 -8.80
CA ASP A 21 7.01 -27.53 -7.91
C ASP A 21 5.77 -27.95 -7.13
N LEU A 22 4.97 -26.98 -6.67
CA LEU A 22 3.65 -27.25 -6.09
C LEU A 22 2.75 -28.00 -7.07
N TYR A 23 2.71 -27.57 -8.34
CA TYR A 23 1.95 -28.27 -9.38
C TYR A 23 2.45 -29.71 -9.57
N ASN A 24 3.76 -29.92 -9.68
CA ASN A 24 4.33 -31.26 -9.81
C ASN A 24 3.98 -32.14 -8.60
N CYS A 25 4.00 -31.58 -7.37
CA CYS A 25 3.53 -32.29 -6.18
C CYS A 25 2.07 -32.73 -6.26
N THR A 26 1.19 -31.96 -6.92
CA THR A 26 -0.21 -32.39 -7.11
C THR A 26 -0.36 -33.64 -7.98
N LEU A 27 0.66 -34.02 -8.74
CA LEU A 27 0.67 -35.18 -9.64
C LEU A 27 1.38 -36.42 -9.05
N VAL A 28 1.99 -36.32 -7.88
CA VAL A 28 2.79 -37.42 -7.28
C VAL A 28 1.90 -38.51 -6.68
N ASN A 29 1.06 -38.14 -5.70
CA ASN A 29 0.11 -39.05 -5.04
C ASN A 29 -0.96 -38.26 -4.28
N TYR A 30 -1.93 -38.96 -3.70
CA TYR A 30 -3.04 -38.35 -2.95
C TYR A 30 -2.59 -37.44 -1.80
N ALA A 31 -1.58 -37.84 -1.01
CA ALA A 31 -1.11 -37.07 0.13
C ALA A 31 -0.43 -35.75 -0.29
N PHE A 32 0.43 -35.80 -1.29
CA PHE A 32 1.04 -34.59 -1.87
C PHE A 32 0.02 -33.71 -2.59
N HIS A 33 -0.96 -34.31 -3.28
CA HIS A 33 -2.06 -33.58 -3.89
C HIS A 33 -2.88 -32.81 -2.85
N HIS A 34 -3.29 -33.49 -1.78
CA HIS A 34 -4.06 -32.86 -0.70
C HIS A 34 -3.27 -31.75 0.01
N ALA A 35 -1.94 -31.89 0.18
CA ALA A 35 -1.10 -30.87 0.78
C ALA A 35 -0.80 -29.68 -0.16
N ALA A 36 -0.57 -29.93 -1.45
CA ALA A 36 -0.15 -28.91 -2.41
C ALA A 36 -1.31 -28.13 -3.05
N ASN A 37 -2.46 -28.77 -3.25
CA ASN A 37 -3.60 -28.14 -3.92
C ASN A 37 -4.09 -26.85 -3.22
N PRO A 38 -4.23 -26.80 -1.87
CA PRO A 38 -4.60 -25.57 -1.18
C PRO A 38 -3.61 -24.42 -1.39
N LEU A 39 -2.30 -24.74 -1.44
CA LEU A 39 -1.23 -23.75 -1.62
C LEU A 39 -1.20 -23.22 -3.05
N LEU A 40 -1.44 -24.09 -4.03
CA LEU A 40 -1.53 -23.71 -5.44
C LEU A 40 -2.71 -22.76 -5.69
N TRP A 41 -3.85 -23.05 -5.08
CA TRP A 41 -5.09 -22.25 -5.22
C TRP A 41 -5.15 -21.02 -4.32
N ASN A 42 -4.28 -20.89 -3.31
CA ASN A 42 -4.27 -19.77 -2.37
C ASN A 42 -4.19 -18.41 -3.10
N LYS A 43 -3.25 -18.30 -4.04
CA LYS A 43 -3.01 -17.10 -4.85
C LYS A 43 -2.88 -17.48 -6.33
N PRO A 44 -3.98 -17.60 -7.09
CA PRO A 44 -3.90 -17.91 -8.52
C PRO A 44 -3.10 -16.83 -9.26
N ALA A 45 -2.22 -17.26 -10.18
CA ALA A 45 -1.52 -16.32 -11.07
C ALA A 45 -2.41 -16.05 -12.29
N LEU A 46 -3.04 -14.88 -12.31
CA LEU A 46 -3.88 -14.41 -13.42
C LEU A 46 -3.12 -13.28 -14.14
N ASP A 47 -2.08 -13.68 -14.85
CA ASP A 47 -1.12 -12.82 -15.56
C ASP A 47 -1.51 -12.49 -17.01
N SER A 48 -2.52 -13.18 -17.54
CA SER A 48 -3.03 -13.01 -18.89
C SER A 48 -4.54 -13.22 -18.97
N ASP A 49 -5.13 -12.75 -20.07
CA ASP A 49 -6.54 -12.99 -20.36
C ASP A 49 -6.82 -14.49 -20.54
N ASP A 50 -5.89 -15.24 -21.13
CA ASP A 50 -6.01 -16.69 -21.34
C ASP A 50 -5.98 -17.46 -20.02
N THR A 51 -5.07 -17.13 -19.11
CA THR A 51 -5.03 -17.75 -17.77
C THR A 51 -6.28 -17.42 -16.96
N THR A 52 -6.80 -16.19 -17.10
CA THR A 52 -8.08 -15.78 -16.52
C THR A 52 -9.26 -16.60 -17.06
N GLN A 53 -9.37 -16.76 -18.38
CA GLN A 53 -10.45 -17.55 -18.99
C GLN A 53 -10.35 -19.03 -18.61
N ARG A 54 -9.15 -19.60 -18.59
CA ARG A 54 -8.93 -20.97 -18.11
C ARG A 54 -9.32 -21.14 -16.65
N PHE A 55 -9.01 -20.16 -15.80
CA PHE A 55 -9.40 -20.16 -14.40
C PHE A 55 -10.93 -20.14 -14.24
N ILE A 56 -11.62 -19.23 -14.93
CA ILE A 56 -13.08 -19.15 -14.92
C ILE A 56 -13.72 -20.44 -15.48
N ALA A 57 -13.18 -20.96 -16.59
CA ALA A 57 -13.64 -22.22 -17.18
C ALA A 57 -13.44 -23.40 -16.22
N CYS A 58 -12.32 -23.44 -15.50
CA CYS A 58 -12.07 -24.44 -14.46
C CYS A 58 -13.11 -24.33 -13.34
N LEU A 59 -13.38 -23.13 -12.83
CA LEU A 59 -14.42 -22.90 -11.82
C LEU A 59 -15.83 -23.29 -12.29
N LYS A 60 -16.13 -23.10 -13.58
CA LYS A 60 -17.40 -23.53 -14.20
C LYS A 60 -17.47 -25.05 -14.35
N ALA A 61 -16.36 -25.69 -14.74
CA ALA A 61 -16.28 -27.14 -14.89
C ALA A 61 -16.36 -27.86 -13.53
N THR A 62 -15.85 -27.25 -12.47
CA THR A 62 -15.93 -27.76 -11.10
C THR A 62 -17.26 -27.40 -10.42
N GLN A 63 -18.38 -27.28 -11.14
CA GLN A 63 -19.71 -27.18 -10.51
C GLN A 63 -20.36 -28.54 -10.21
N ASP A 64 -19.63 -29.63 -10.44
CA ASP A 64 -20.12 -30.99 -10.15
C ASP A 64 -20.32 -31.18 -8.62
N PRO A 65 -21.54 -31.50 -8.14
CA PRO A 65 -21.91 -31.49 -6.71
C PRO A 65 -21.10 -32.43 -5.80
N PHE A 66 -20.29 -33.35 -6.35
CA PHE A 66 -19.49 -34.30 -5.58
C PHE A 66 -18.02 -33.90 -5.36
N THR A 67 -17.45 -33.01 -6.17
CA THR A 67 -16.00 -32.68 -6.12
C THR A 67 -15.69 -31.18 -6.26
N GLY A 68 -16.69 -30.36 -6.61
CA GLY A 68 -16.47 -29.13 -7.34
C GLY A 68 -16.15 -27.84 -6.56
N ARG A 69 -16.65 -27.70 -5.33
CA ARG A 69 -16.38 -26.49 -4.50
C ARG A 69 -15.01 -26.50 -3.82
N ALA A 70 -14.32 -27.64 -3.83
CA ALA A 70 -13.20 -27.91 -2.95
C ALA A 70 -11.94 -27.08 -3.24
N SER A 71 -11.72 -26.65 -4.48
CA SER A 71 -10.50 -25.90 -4.83
C SER A 71 -10.68 -24.38 -4.71
N ALA A 72 -11.84 -23.85 -5.10
CA ALA A 72 -12.13 -22.40 -5.03
C ALA A 72 -12.18 -21.86 -3.58
N GLN A 73 -12.60 -22.70 -2.63
CA GLN A 73 -12.57 -22.39 -1.20
C GLN A 73 -11.16 -22.21 -0.64
N HIS A 74 -10.09 -22.56 -1.37
CA HIS A 74 -8.71 -22.33 -0.95
C HIS A 74 -8.18 -20.96 -1.39
N VAL A 75 -8.88 -20.24 -2.27
CA VAL A 75 -8.48 -18.90 -2.69
C VAL A 75 -8.56 -17.93 -1.50
N ARG A 76 -7.45 -17.24 -1.22
CA ARG A 76 -7.34 -16.22 -0.15
C ARG A 76 -6.90 -14.87 -0.71
N ASP A 77 -6.03 -14.86 -1.72
CA ASP A 77 -5.53 -13.65 -2.39
C ASP A 77 -5.87 -13.70 -3.88
N LEU A 78 -6.67 -12.74 -4.34
CA LEU A 78 -7.08 -12.62 -5.74
C LEU A 78 -6.71 -11.25 -6.30
N ALA A 79 -5.92 -11.25 -7.37
CA ALA A 79 -5.56 -10.05 -8.12
C ALA A 79 -6.18 -10.10 -9.52
N LEU A 80 -6.96 -9.07 -9.86
CA LEU A 80 -7.69 -8.92 -11.12
C LEU A 80 -7.05 -7.77 -11.92
N SER A 81 -6.05 -8.07 -12.73
CA SER A 81 -5.24 -7.07 -13.47
C SER A 81 -5.71 -6.79 -14.91
N HIS A 82 -6.68 -7.56 -15.41
CA HIS A 82 -6.95 -7.67 -16.84
C HIS A 82 -8.22 -6.94 -17.30
N ARG A 83 -8.17 -6.40 -18.52
CA ARG A 83 -9.22 -5.53 -19.09
C ARG A 83 -10.53 -6.25 -19.44
N ARG A 84 -10.61 -7.58 -19.30
CA ARG A 84 -11.79 -8.37 -19.69
C ARG A 84 -12.70 -8.80 -18.54
N TRP A 85 -12.38 -8.47 -17.29
CA TRP A 85 -13.27 -8.79 -16.17
C TRP A 85 -14.61 -8.06 -16.30
N THR A 86 -15.70 -8.82 -16.39
CA THR A 86 -17.06 -8.30 -16.36
C THR A 86 -17.67 -8.44 -14.96
N ASP A 87 -18.71 -7.66 -14.65
CA ASP A 87 -19.47 -7.83 -13.42
C ASP A 87 -20.03 -9.26 -13.27
N THR A 88 -20.45 -9.90 -14.37
CA THR A 88 -20.96 -11.28 -14.35
C THR A 88 -19.89 -12.29 -13.95
N ASP A 89 -18.70 -12.21 -14.55
CA ASP A 89 -17.59 -13.09 -14.20
C ASP A 89 -17.11 -12.85 -12.77
N PHE A 90 -17.05 -11.59 -12.34
CA PHE A 90 -16.65 -11.24 -10.98
C PHE A 90 -17.65 -11.79 -9.95
N ILE A 91 -18.95 -11.60 -10.14
CA ILE A 91 -19.99 -12.16 -9.25
C ILE A 91 -19.87 -13.68 -9.18
N PHE A 92 -19.69 -14.33 -10.33
CA PHE A 92 -19.52 -15.78 -10.39
C PHE A 92 -18.33 -16.26 -9.54
N VAL A 93 -17.18 -15.61 -9.69
CA VAL A 93 -15.97 -15.97 -8.93
C VAL A 93 -16.15 -15.69 -7.44
N MET A 94 -16.76 -14.56 -7.06
CA MET A 94 -17.03 -14.23 -5.66
C MET A 94 -17.94 -15.27 -4.97
N GLN A 95 -18.93 -15.81 -5.69
CA GLN A 95 -19.80 -16.86 -5.14
C GLN A 95 -19.06 -18.16 -4.84
N GLN A 96 -17.94 -18.44 -5.52
CA GLN A 96 -17.12 -19.64 -5.28
C GLN A 96 -15.99 -19.40 -4.27
N THR A 97 -15.58 -18.15 -4.05
CA THR A 97 -14.42 -17.77 -3.24
C THR A 97 -14.82 -17.16 -1.90
N CYS A 98 -15.55 -17.93 -1.09
CA CYS A 98 -16.15 -17.46 0.17
C CYS A 98 -15.16 -17.14 1.31
N HIS A 99 -13.90 -17.52 1.15
CA HIS A 99 -12.84 -17.33 2.13
C HIS A 99 -11.80 -16.29 1.70
N LEU A 100 -12.15 -15.44 0.72
CA LEU A 100 -11.25 -14.40 0.24
C LEU A 100 -10.88 -13.41 1.35
N GLU A 101 -9.60 -13.13 1.47
CA GLU A 101 -8.96 -12.31 2.50
C GLU A 101 -8.37 -11.02 1.90
N THR A 102 -7.77 -11.16 0.71
CA THR A 102 -7.18 -10.07 -0.06
C THR A 102 -7.76 -10.03 -1.47
N LEU A 103 -8.24 -8.84 -1.87
CA LEU A 103 -8.72 -8.59 -3.22
C LEU A 103 -8.08 -7.34 -3.80
N SER A 104 -7.49 -7.47 -4.98
CA SER A 104 -6.95 -6.36 -5.76
C SER A 104 -7.63 -6.29 -7.11
N ILE A 105 -8.23 -5.16 -7.44
CA ILE A 105 -8.97 -4.96 -8.69
C ILE A 105 -8.35 -3.80 -9.47
N LEU A 106 -7.84 -4.11 -10.66
CA LEU A 106 -7.40 -3.15 -11.67
C LEU A 106 -8.27 -3.36 -12.92
N SER A 107 -9.51 -2.89 -12.85
CA SER A 107 -10.46 -2.98 -13.96
C SER A 107 -11.46 -1.83 -13.91
N ARG A 108 -11.76 -1.26 -15.08
CA ARG A 108 -12.80 -0.24 -15.27
C ARG A 108 -14.19 -0.84 -15.51
N HIS A 109 -14.26 -2.14 -15.76
CA HIS A 109 -15.47 -2.87 -16.14
C HIS A 109 -16.17 -3.54 -14.97
N ILE A 110 -15.52 -3.58 -13.80
CA ILE A 110 -16.14 -3.96 -12.54
C ILE A 110 -16.76 -2.69 -11.93
N THR A 111 -18.08 -2.73 -11.71
CA THR A 111 -18.89 -1.60 -11.27
C THR A 111 -19.53 -1.85 -9.90
N ASP A 112 -20.25 -0.85 -9.39
CA ASP A 112 -21.01 -0.98 -8.14
C ASP A 112 -22.00 -2.15 -8.14
N THR A 113 -22.48 -2.57 -9.32
CA THR A 113 -23.42 -3.70 -9.48
C THR A 113 -22.89 -4.96 -8.83
N SER A 114 -21.59 -5.23 -9.01
CA SER A 114 -20.95 -6.43 -8.51
C SER A 114 -20.22 -6.19 -7.19
N LEU A 115 -19.61 -5.02 -7.01
CA LEU A 115 -18.87 -4.68 -5.79
C LEU A 115 -19.77 -4.54 -4.55
N ARG A 116 -21.03 -4.15 -4.70
CA ARG A 116 -21.98 -4.16 -3.56
C ARG A 116 -22.23 -5.56 -2.97
N LEU A 117 -21.96 -6.62 -3.74
CA LEU A 117 -22.16 -8.00 -3.31
C LEU A 117 -20.93 -8.58 -2.63
N LEU A 118 -19.78 -7.93 -2.77
CA LEU A 118 -18.51 -8.35 -2.19
C LEU A 118 -18.60 -8.59 -0.67
N PRO A 119 -19.22 -7.72 0.15
CA PRO A 119 -19.31 -7.98 1.59
C PRO A 119 -20.12 -9.24 1.94
N ARG A 120 -21.09 -9.61 1.10
CA ARG A 120 -21.94 -10.80 1.32
C ARG A 120 -21.22 -12.09 0.99
N HIS A 121 -20.36 -12.06 -0.03
CA HIS A 121 -19.65 -13.24 -0.52
C HIS A 121 -18.29 -13.44 0.15
N SER A 122 -17.67 -12.39 0.65
CA SER A 122 -16.32 -12.44 1.22
C SER A 122 -16.28 -11.80 2.63
N PRO A 123 -16.90 -12.44 3.64
CA PRO A 123 -16.99 -11.89 5.00
C PRO A 123 -15.63 -11.79 5.72
N ARG A 124 -14.61 -12.51 5.21
CA ARG A 124 -13.24 -12.51 5.75
C ARG A 124 -12.31 -11.48 5.11
N LEU A 125 -12.84 -10.64 4.21
CA LEU A 125 -12.02 -9.70 3.48
C LEU A 125 -11.45 -8.64 4.44
N HIS A 126 -10.12 -8.60 4.54
CA HIS A 126 -9.41 -7.61 5.34
C HIS A 126 -8.58 -6.65 4.50
N THR A 127 -8.29 -7.00 3.24
CA THR A 127 -7.53 -6.15 2.32
C THR A 127 -8.26 -5.96 1.00
N LEU A 128 -8.58 -4.71 0.68
CA LEU A 128 -9.21 -4.32 -0.58
C LEU A 128 -8.38 -3.25 -1.28
N LYS A 129 -7.97 -3.53 -2.51
CA LYS A 129 -7.26 -2.57 -3.37
C LYS A 129 -8.03 -2.36 -4.65
N LEU A 130 -8.35 -1.10 -4.94
CA LEU A 130 -9.18 -0.69 -6.05
C LEU A 130 -8.39 0.30 -6.89
N TYR A 131 -8.11 -0.06 -8.13
CA TYR A 131 -7.30 0.70 -9.08
C TYR A 131 -8.12 1.01 -10.33
N GLY A 132 -8.45 2.29 -10.53
CA GLY A 132 -9.22 2.77 -11.67
C GLY A 132 -10.65 2.24 -11.75
N SER A 133 -11.17 1.66 -10.66
CA SER A 133 -12.53 1.12 -10.62
C SER A 133 -13.57 2.22 -10.59
N SER A 134 -14.73 1.98 -11.23
CA SER A 134 -15.87 2.90 -11.26
C SER A 134 -16.71 2.84 -9.97
N VAL A 135 -16.04 2.86 -8.82
CA VAL A 135 -16.64 2.76 -7.49
C VAL A 135 -17.28 4.08 -7.08
N SER A 136 -18.54 4.02 -6.67
CA SER A 136 -19.27 5.17 -6.12
C SER A 136 -19.54 5.02 -4.61
N GLN A 137 -20.19 6.05 -4.05
CA GLN A 137 -20.65 6.06 -2.67
C GLN A 137 -21.48 4.81 -2.30
N PHE A 138 -22.28 4.27 -3.22
CA PHE A 138 -23.11 3.09 -2.96
C PHE A 138 -22.29 1.86 -2.55
N THR A 139 -21.16 1.62 -3.21
CA THR A 139 -20.26 0.52 -2.86
C THR A 139 -19.57 0.78 -1.54
N ILE A 140 -19.15 2.02 -1.29
CA ILE A 140 -18.47 2.40 -0.05
C ILE A 140 -19.41 2.23 1.16
N ASP A 141 -20.69 2.62 1.03
CA ASP A 141 -21.69 2.42 2.07
C ASP A 141 -21.90 0.93 2.37
N ALA A 142 -21.98 0.10 1.32
CA ALA A 142 -22.11 -1.35 1.49
C ALA A 142 -20.88 -1.96 2.18
N LEU A 143 -19.67 -1.51 1.85
CA LEU A 143 -18.43 -1.91 2.53
C LEU A 143 -18.48 -1.49 4.00
N GLY A 144 -18.81 -0.24 4.31
CA GLY A 144 -18.90 0.27 5.68
C GLY A 144 -19.93 -0.44 6.55
N GLN A 145 -21.02 -0.91 5.96
CA GLN A 145 -22.09 -1.62 6.68
C GLN A 145 -21.78 -3.09 6.97
N HIS A 146 -20.91 -3.73 6.19
CA HIS A 146 -20.80 -5.19 6.20
C HIS A 146 -19.35 -5.72 6.32
N CYS A 147 -18.33 -4.94 5.93
CA CYS A 147 -16.92 -5.36 5.97
C CYS A 147 -16.23 -4.92 7.27
N HIS A 148 -16.64 -5.51 8.41
CA HIS A 148 -16.07 -5.19 9.73
C HIS A 148 -14.66 -5.74 9.98
N GLN A 149 -14.12 -6.54 9.08
CA GLN A 149 -12.74 -7.05 9.14
C GLN A 149 -11.78 -6.28 8.23
N LEU A 150 -12.27 -5.26 7.51
CA LEU A 150 -11.46 -4.48 6.57
C LEU A 150 -10.44 -3.63 7.34
N THR A 151 -9.16 -3.95 7.16
CA THR A 151 -8.03 -3.26 7.81
C THR A 151 -7.15 -2.51 6.81
N HIS A 152 -7.15 -2.91 5.55
CA HIS A 152 -6.32 -2.31 4.49
C HIS A 152 -7.19 -1.91 3.31
N LEU A 153 -7.18 -0.62 2.98
CA LEU A 153 -7.90 -0.07 1.84
C LEU A 153 -6.96 0.75 0.95
N THR A 154 -6.96 0.49 -0.35
CA THR A 154 -6.29 1.31 -1.37
C THR A 154 -7.32 1.77 -2.38
N LEU A 155 -7.45 3.08 -2.56
CA LEU A 155 -8.30 3.73 -3.54
C LEU A 155 -7.40 4.53 -4.49
N SER A 156 -7.13 3.95 -5.66
CA SER A 156 -6.25 4.54 -6.66
C SER A 156 -7.04 4.85 -7.92
N HIS A 157 -7.01 6.08 -8.42
CA HIS A 157 -7.71 6.49 -9.65
C HIS A 157 -9.24 6.25 -9.63
N CYS A 158 -9.85 6.16 -8.44
CA CYS A 158 -11.30 6.05 -8.27
C CYS A 158 -11.95 7.43 -8.42
N ARG A 159 -12.66 7.66 -9.54
CA ARG A 159 -13.15 9.00 -9.91
C ARG A 159 -14.54 9.36 -9.39
N ASN A 160 -15.32 8.37 -8.97
CA ASN A 160 -16.74 8.55 -8.63
C ASN A 160 -17.00 8.50 -7.11
N LEU A 161 -15.96 8.67 -6.30
CA LEU A 161 -16.10 8.66 -4.84
C LEU A 161 -16.94 9.85 -4.36
N GLY A 162 -17.85 9.60 -3.42
CA GLY A 162 -18.72 10.62 -2.82
C GLY A 162 -18.10 11.25 -1.56
N PRO A 163 -18.57 12.43 -1.13
CA PRO A 163 -18.00 13.14 0.01
C PRO A 163 -18.04 12.33 1.32
N ASP A 164 -19.00 11.41 1.44
CA ASP A 164 -19.20 10.56 2.61
C ASP A 164 -18.41 9.23 2.53
N THR A 165 -17.40 9.15 1.67
CA THR A 165 -16.60 7.93 1.49
C THR A 165 -15.98 7.45 2.81
N PHE A 166 -15.33 8.35 3.56
CA PHE A 166 -14.63 7.96 4.79
C PHE A 166 -15.55 7.90 6.01
N SER A 167 -16.61 8.72 6.05
CA SER A 167 -17.62 8.63 7.11
C SER A 167 -18.33 7.28 7.12
N ALA A 168 -18.64 6.73 5.94
CA ALA A 168 -19.22 5.38 5.80
C ALA A 168 -18.28 4.27 6.31
N LEU A 169 -16.96 4.45 6.15
CA LEU A 169 -15.94 3.47 6.53
C LEU A 169 -15.51 3.55 8.01
N THR A 170 -16.12 4.42 8.82
CA THR A 170 -15.83 4.55 10.26
C THR A 170 -16.05 3.27 11.07
N ARG A 171 -16.87 2.34 10.58
CA ARG A 171 -17.12 1.03 11.20
C ARG A 171 -16.14 -0.06 10.78
N CYS A 172 -15.21 0.25 9.87
CA CYS A 172 -14.14 -0.64 9.47
C CYS A 172 -12.88 -0.34 10.31
N PRO A 173 -12.21 -1.35 10.89
CA PRO A 173 -10.99 -1.16 11.68
C PRO A 173 -9.77 -0.91 10.77
N LEU A 174 -9.82 0.13 9.94
CA LEU A 174 -8.77 0.47 8.98
C LEU A 174 -7.49 0.89 9.70
N THR A 175 -6.40 0.21 9.37
CA THR A 175 -5.04 0.50 9.84
C THR A 175 -4.14 1.00 8.71
N TYR A 176 -4.44 0.62 7.46
CA TYR A 176 -3.76 1.07 6.27
C TYR A 176 -4.76 1.72 5.32
N LEU A 177 -4.49 2.96 4.95
CA LEU A 177 -5.27 3.69 3.96
C LEU A 177 -4.34 4.32 2.92
N ALA A 178 -4.60 4.01 1.65
CA ALA A 178 -3.96 4.67 0.53
C ALA A 178 -5.00 5.37 -0.35
N ILE A 179 -4.81 6.66 -0.57
CA ILE A 179 -5.59 7.50 -1.46
C ILE A 179 -4.63 8.00 -2.54
N GLU A 180 -4.77 7.47 -3.75
CA GLU A 180 -3.88 7.76 -4.86
C GLU A 180 -4.66 8.32 -6.05
N HIS A 181 -4.27 9.48 -6.56
CA HIS A 181 -4.93 10.16 -7.68
C HIS A 181 -6.46 10.08 -7.59
N PRO A 182 -7.08 10.57 -6.49
CA PRO A 182 -8.52 10.73 -6.47
C PRO A 182 -8.88 11.56 -7.71
N GLY A 183 -9.85 11.09 -8.50
CA GLY A 183 -10.08 11.60 -9.85
C GLY A 183 -10.24 13.13 -9.92
N PRO A 184 -10.34 13.71 -11.13
CA PRO A 184 -10.51 15.16 -11.33
C PRO A 184 -11.79 15.77 -10.70
N GLY A 185 -12.56 14.97 -9.94
CA GLY A 185 -13.77 15.33 -9.20
C GLY A 185 -13.58 15.59 -7.71
N LEU A 186 -12.36 15.87 -7.23
CA LEU A 186 -12.18 16.51 -5.91
C LEU A 186 -12.80 17.92 -5.94
N THR A 187 -14.13 18.01 -5.87
CA THR A 187 -14.78 19.29 -5.62
C THR A 187 -14.28 19.82 -4.28
N ALA A 188 -14.17 21.14 -4.12
CA ALA A 188 -13.73 21.74 -2.86
C ALA A 188 -14.56 21.27 -1.65
N THR A 189 -15.82 20.89 -1.89
CA THR A 189 -16.72 20.29 -0.88
C THR A 189 -16.27 18.89 -0.48
N PHE A 190 -15.92 18.03 -1.45
CA PHE A 190 -15.37 16.71 -1.19
C PHE A 190 -14.06 16.81 -0.40
N GLU A 191 -13.13 17.68 -0.82
CA GLU A 191 -11.86 17.87 -0.11
C GLU A 191 -12.06 18.24 1.36
N LYS A 192 -12.94 19.22 1.65
CA LYS A 192 -13.23 19.63 3.03
C LYS A 192 -13.76 18.48 3.88
N LYS A 193 -14.68 17.67 3.32
CA LYS A 193 -15.30 16.56 4.03
C LYS A 193 -14.30 15.43 4.29
N VAL A 194 -13.51 15.06 3.28
CA VAL A 194 -12.42 14.09 3.45
C VAL A 194 -11.42 14.54 4.51
N ILE A 195 -11.00 15.81 4.47
CA ILE A 195 -10.09 16.34 5.50
C ILE A 195 -10.73 16.24 6.88
N HIS A 196 -11.98 16.65 7.03
CA HIS A 196 -12.71 16.54 8.30
C HIS A 196 -12.79 15.08 8.79
N ASP A 197 -13.09 14.13 7.92
CA ASP A 197 -13.25 12.73 8.30
C ASP A 197 -11.91 12.07 8.62
N LEU A 198 -10.83 12.35 7.85
CA LEU A 198 -9.48 11.87 8.14
C LEU A 198 -8.89 12.48 9.42
N THR A 199 -9.29 13.70 9.76
CA THR A 199 -8.92 14.40 11.01
C THR A 199 -9.90 14.12 12.15
N CYS A 200 -10.93 13.30 11.93
CA CYS A 200 -11.85 12.89 12.98
C CYS A 200 -11.23 11.74 13.79
N PRO A 201 -11.17 11.80 15.13
CA PRO A 201 -10.62 10.72 15.96
C PRO A 201 -11.27 9.35 15.70
N ALA A 202 -12.56 9.33 15.39
CA ALA A 202 -13.32 8.10 15.12
C ALA A 202 -12.77 7.30 13.94
N PHE A 203 -12.10 7.95 12.98
CA PHE A 203 -11.50 7.30 11.82
C PHE A 203 -9.97 7.37 11.85
N GLY A 204 -9.42 8.54 12.14
CA GLY A 204 -7.98 8.80 12.08
C GLY A 204 -7.15 8.06 13.12
N ASP A 205 -7.64 7.84 14.35
CA ASP A 205 -6.82 7.25 15.42
C ASP A 205 -6.51 5.77 15.20
N GLY A 206 -7.30 5.07 14.38
CA GLY A 206 -7.03 3.68 13.99
C GLY A 206 -5.91 3.53 12.96
N LEU A 207 -5.56 4.59 12.25
CA LEU A 207 -4.61 4.54 11.13
C LEU A 207 -3.16 4.43 11.63
N ARG A 208 -2.46 3.43 11.09
CA ARG A 208 -1.02 3.17 11.27
C ARG A 208 -0.21 3.53 10.02
N HIS A 209 -0.81 3.39 8.85
CA HIS A 209 -0.19 3.68 7.56
C HIS A 209 -1.13 4.54 6.73
N LEU A 210 -0.63 5.71 6.31
CA LEU A 210 -1.37 6.64 5.47
C LEU A 210 -0.55 6.98 4.23
N VAL A 211 -1.11 6.71 3.05
CA VAL A 211 -0.53 7.06 1.75
C VAL A 211 -1.42 8.07 1.06
N LEU A 212 -0.85 9.22 0.72
CA LEU A 212 -1.50 10.32 0.03
C LEU A 212 -0.72 10.61 -1.26
N ASP A 213 -1.24 10.18 -2.39
CA ASP A 213 -0.75 10.60 -3.71
C ASP A 213 -1.82 11.45 -4.38
N VAL A 214 -1.53 12.74 -4.56
CA VAL A 214 -2.50 13.71 -5.07
C VAL A 214 -1.91 14.42 -6.29
N HIS A 215 -2.76 14.73 -7.27
CA HIS A 215 -2.37 15.53 -8.42
C HIS A 215 -1.86 16.92 -8.00
N SER A 216 -0.94 17.49 -8.78
CA SER A 216 -0.35 18.81 -8.53
C SER A 216 -1.36 19.97 -8.46
N SER A 217 -2.58 19.78 -8.98
CA SER A 217 -3.67 20.75 -8.88
C SER A 217 -4.33 20.79 -7.49
N SER A 218 -4.14 19.75 -6.67
CA SER A 218 -4.78 19.59 -5.36
C SER A 218 -3.76 19.61 -4.21
N LEU A 219 -2.62 20.30 -4.39
CA LEU A 219 -1.60 20.47 -3.32
C LEU A 219 -2.17 21.12 -2.05
N GLY A 220 -3.15 22.02 -2.21
CA GLY A 220 -3.85 22.64 -1.09
C GLY A 220 -4.55 21.66 -0.16
N PHE A 221 -4.97 20.49 -0.68
CA PHE A 221 -5.57 19.42 0.13
C PHE A 221 -4.56 18.89 1.17
N ILE A 222 -3.35 18.51 0.74
CA ILE A 222 -2.33 17.95 1.64
C ILE A 222 -1.94 18.99 2.71
N HIS A 223 -1.76 20.24 2.29
CA HIS A 223 -1.39 21.32 3.21
C HIS A 223 -2.45 21.56 4.27
N ARG A 224 -3.72 21.67 3.85
CA ARG A 224 -4.83 21.89 4.77
C ARG A 224 -5.05 20.70 5.69
N LEU A 225 -4.86 19.48 5.16
CA LEU A 225 -4.94 18.25 5.93
C LEU A 225 -3.86 18.22 7.03
N LEU A 226 -2.59 18.46 6.67
CA LEU A 226 -1.49 18.52 7.63
C LEU A 226 -1.71 19.63 8.66
N TYR A 227 -2.07 20.84 8.21
CA TYR A 227 -2.37 21.96 9.10
C TYR A 227 -3.46 21.61 10.12
N LEU A 228 -4.60 21.08 9.68
CA LEU A 228 -5.67 20.69 10.60
C LEU A 228 -5.28 19.52 11.50
N ALA A 229 -4.48 18.57 11.00
CA ALA A 229 -3.92 17.50 11.83
C ALA A 229 -2.90 18.00 12.87
N THR A 230 -2.39 19.23 12.75
CA THR A 230 -1.53 19.89 13.76
C THR A 230 -2.30 20.78 14.73
N THR A 231 -3.27 21.56 14.25
CA THR A 231 -3.98 22.54 15.07
C THR A 231 -5.16 21.95 15.83
N SER A 232 -5.58 20.73 15.48
CA SER A 232 -6.64 20.05 16.20
C SER A 232 -6.22 19.78 17.64
N HIS A 233 -7.02 20.26 18.61
CA HIS A 233 -6.81 20.01 20.04
C HIS A 233 -6.79 18.52 20.42
N ARG A 234 -7.25 17.65 19.51
CA ARG A 234 -7.22 16.20 19.63
C ARG A 234 -6.07 15.69 18.77
N ASN A 235 -5.13 14.97 19.36
CA ASN A 235 -3.98 14.39 18.65
C ASN A 235 -4.43 13.29 17.69
N VAL A 236 -4.87 13.65 16.49
CA VAL A 236 -5.29 12.69 15.46
C VAL A 236 -4.07 11.93 14.93
N TRP A 237 -4.21 10.68 14.50
CA TRP A 237 -3.10 9.88 13.94
C TRP A 237 -1.96 9.65 14.95
N HIS A 238 -2.26 9.57 16.25
CA HIS A 238 -1.25 9.34 17.28
C HIS A 238 -0.53 7.98 17.12
N GLY A 239 -1.19 7.00 16.51
CA GLY A 239 -0.68 5.66 16.22
C GLY A 239 -0.02 5.51 14.84
N LEU A 240 0.17 6.60 14.10
CA LEU A 240 0.71 6.55 12.75
C LEU A 240 2.19 6.18 12.74
N VAL A 241 2.50 5.04 12.15
CA VAL A 241 3.84 4.47 12.01
C VAL A 241 4.47 4.86 10.67
N SER A 242 3.67 4.99 9.61
CA SER A 242 4.13 5.31 8.27
C SER A 242 3.28 6.39 7.63
N LEU A 243 3.95 7.41 7.08
CA LEU A 243 3.32 8.48 6.30
C LEU A 243 4.00 8.55 4.94
N THR A 244 3.23 8.34 3.88
CA THR A 244 3.67 8.50 2.50
C THR A 244 2.92 9.66 1.88
N ILE A 245 3.65 10.64 1.36
CA ILE A 245 3.11 11.79 0.64
C ILE A 245 3.81 11.86 -0.71
N ALA A 246 3.04 11.76 -1.79
CA ALA A 246 3.55 11.90 -3.15
C ALA A 246 3.14 13.24 -3.76
N GLY A 247 4.09 13.89 -4.43
CA GLY A 247 3.89 15.18 -5.07
C GLY A 247 3.85 16.37 -4.10
N TYR A 248 4.41 16.26 -2.89
CA TYR A 248 4.43 17.36 -1.92
C TYR A 248 5.19 18.59 -2.48
N ASP A 249 4.60 19.77 -2.39
CA ASP A 249 5.24 21.03 -2.78
C ASP A 249 4.66 22.19 -1.97
N HIS A 250 5.53 22.91 -1.26
CA HIS A 250 5.13 24.03 -0.41
C HIS A 250 5.37 25.41 -1.02
N SER A 251 5.77 25.50 -2.29
CA SER A 251 6.05 26.79 -2.97
C SER A 251 4.93 27.82 -2.84
N ASN A 252 3.68 27.36 -2.72
CA ASN A 252 2.49 28.20 -2.69
C ASN A 252 2.01 28.53 -1.27
N THR A 253 2.77 28.18 -0.24
CA THR A 253 2.38 28.40 1.17
C THR A 253 3.50 29.03 1.98
N ASN A 254 3.13 29.97 2.86
CA ASN A 254 4.10 30.72 3.69
C ASN A 254 4.86 29.87 4.70
N HIS A 255 4.31 28.72 5.10
CA HIS A 255 4.93 27.82 6.09
C HIS A 255 4.90 26.39 5.55
N ASP A 256 5.99 25.67 5.80
CA ASP A 256 6.06 24.24 5.55
C ASP A 256 5.19 23.49 6.58
N CYS A 257 3.95 23.18 6.17
CA CYS A 257 3.00 22.45 7.01
C CYS A 257 3.51 21.04 7.40
N LEU A 258 4.37 20.43 6.59
CA LEU A 258 4.96 19.13 6.89
C LEU A 258 5.99 19.26 8.02
N VAL A 259 6.86 20.27 7.95
CA VAL A 259 7.78 20.59 9.06
C VAL A 259 6.96 20.83 10.33
N VAL A 260 5.98 21.74 10.31
CA VAL A 260 5.11 22.05 11.48
C VAL A 260 4.43 20.79 12.02
N PHE A 261 3.97 19.91 11.12
CA PHE A 261 3.39 18.62 11.50
C PHE A 261 4.37 17.70 12.20
N LEU A 262 5.60 17.61 11.71
CA LEU A 262 6.64 16.82 12.36
C LEU A 262 7.09 17.47 13.69
N GLN A 263 7.18 18.80 13.80
CA GLN A 263 7.61 19.47 15.04
C GLN A 263 6.57 19.39 16.16
N SER A 264 5.28 19.52 15.82
CA SER A 264 4.20 19.44 16.80
C SER A 264 4.10 18.06 17.46
N ARG A 265 4.71 17.03 16.85
CA ARG A 265 4.60 15.63 17.27
C ARG A 265 5.88 15.06 17.85
N ARG A 266 6.47 15.72 18.86
CA ARG A 266 7.67 15.27 19.62
C ARG A 266 7.57 13.87 20.26
N ARG A 267 6.47 13.13 20.12
CA ARG A 267 6.25 11.75 20.60
C ARG A 267 5.52 10.88 19.57
N SER A 268 5.71 11.15 18.29
CA SER A 268 5.06 10.36 17.24
C SER A 268 5.57 8.92 17.25
N SER A 269 4.67 7.96 17.04
CA SER A 269 5.02 6.57 16.71
C SER A 269 5.54 6.44 15.26
N LEU A 270 5.74 7.55 14.56
CA LEU A 270 6.16 7.59 13.17
C LEU A 270 7.59 7.07 13.06
N LYS A 271 7.76 5.99 12.30
CA LYS A 271 9.03 5.34 12.02
C LYS A 271 9.44 5.46 10.56
N HIS A 272 8.47 5.66 9.67
CA HIS A 272 8.69 5.70 8.23
C HIS A 272 8.06 6.97 7.64
N LEU A 273 8.88 7.74 6.91
CA LEU A 273 8.43 8.91 6.16
C LEU A 273 8.84 8.77 4.70
N HIS A 274 7.86 8.71 3.80
CA HIS A 274 8.10 8.58 2.37
C HIS A 274 7.58 9.83 1.65
N LEU A 275 8.49 10.65 1.13
CA LEU A 275 8.21 11.81 0.30
C LEU A 275 8.58 11.45 -1.14
N LEU A 276 7.57 11.14 -1.94
CA LEU A 276 7.74 10.73 -3.34
C LEU A 276 7.53 11.93 -4.25
N ARG A 277 8.41 12.19 -5.23
CA ARG A 277 8.27 13.32 -6.16
C ARG A 277 8.10 14.67 -5.44
N ALA A 278 8.71 14.84 -4.27
CA ALA A 278 8.55 16.04 -3.47
C ALA A 278 9.46 17.16 -3.98
N LYS A 279 8.98 18.40 -3.86
CA LYS A 279 9.69 19.61 -4.28
C LYS A 279 9.86 20.56 -3.10
N HIS A 280 10.91 21.38 -3.17
CA HIS A 280 11.24 22.39 -2.16
C HIS A 280 11.39 21.82 -0.74
N ILE A 281 11.86 20.58 -0.54
CA ILE A 281 11.97 19.98 0.80
C ILE A 281 13.17 20.51 1.64
N ASP A 282 13.79 21.60 1.22
CA ASP A 282 14.98 22.20 1.82
C ASP A 282 14.77 22.66 3.28
N THR A 283 13.55 23.10 3.57
CA THR A 283 13.07 23.51 4.90
C THR A 283 13.11 22.38 5.92
N LEU A 284 12.85 21.13 5.52
CA LEU A 284 12.96 19.97 6.40
C LEU A 284 14.41 19.80 6.88
N PHE A 285 15.36 19.91 5.97
CA PHE A 285 16.79 19.71 6.27
C PHE A 285 17.40 20.85 7.09
N ASN A 286 16.83 22.05 7.01
CA ASN A 286 17.31 23.23 7.73
C ASN A 286 16.64 23.44 9.09
N SER A 287 15.65 22.64 9.42
CA SER A 287 14.93 22.74 10.69
C SER A 287 15.69 22.02 11.80
N SER A 288 15.70 22.59 13.02
CA SER A 288 16.25 21.95 14.23
C SER A 288 15.31 20.87 14.78
N LEU A 289 14.79 20.02 13.89
CA LEU A 289 13.92 18.90 14.21
C LEU A 289 14.75 17.71 14.67
N THR A 290 14.32 17.01 15.73
CA THR A 290 14.83 15.69 16.09
C THR A 290 13.68 14.69 16.01
N LEU A 291 13.78 13.74 15.08
CA LEU A 291 12.73 12.77 14.78
C LEU A 291 13.26 11.33 14.98
N ASP A 292 12.43 10.46 15.55
CA ASP A 292 12.74 9.04 15.78
C ASP A 292 12.42 8.17 14.55
N LEU A 293 12.73 8.68 13.37
CA LEU A 293 12.53 7.98 12.10
C LEU A 293 13.61 6.93 11.87
N THR A 294 13.19 5.75 11.43
CA THR A 294 14.06 4.61 11.07
C THR A 294 14.27 4.52 9.56
N HIS A 295 13.31 4.99 8.77
CA HIS A 295 13.37 4.97 7.33
C HIS A 295 12.83 6.28 6.74
N VAL A 296 13.57 6.83 5.77
CA VAL A 296 13.18 8.02 5.02
C VAL A 296 13.33 7.75 3.52
N SER A 297 12.27 7.94 2.75
CA SER A 297 12.31 7.79 1.29
C SER A 297 12.10 9.14 0.64
N LEU A 298 13.01 9.57 -0.22
CA LEU A 298 12.95 10.82 -0.99
C LEU A 298 12.87 10.56 -2.50
N ILE A 299 12.38 9.40 -2.92
CA ILE A 299 12.34 8.95 -4.31
C ILE A 299 11.80 10.03 -5.27
N HIS A 300 12.53 10.31 -6.34
CA HIS A 300 12.24 11.32 -7.37
C HIS A 300 12.05 12.74 -6.84
N SER A 301 12.57 13.07 -5.65
CA SER A 301 12.47 14.42 -5.08
C SER A 301 13.59 15.33 -5.58
N SER A 302 13.27 16.61 -5.78
CA SER A 302 14.22 17.63 -6.22
C SER A 302 14.89 18.35 -5.04
N ASN A 303 16.01 19.02 -5.30
CA ASN A 303 16.83 19.77 -4.32
C ASN A 303 17.46 18.91 -3.19
N VAL A 304 17.46 17.59 -3.32
CA VAL A 304 18.20 16.72 -2.41
C VAL A 304 19.68 16.76 -2.78
N ASN A 305 20.51 17.35 -1.92
CA ASN A 305 21.97 17.40 -2.08
C ASN A 305 22.69 16.68 -0.93
N GLU A 306 24.00 16.47 -1.07
CA GLU A 306 24.83 15.82 -0.06
C GLU A 306 24.69 16.48 1.32
N ARG A 307 24.75 17.82 1.39
CA ARG A 307 24.67 18.56 2.65
C ARG A 307 23.33 18.35 3.35
N ALA A 308 22.25 18.33 2.59
CA ALA A 308 20.90 18.04 3.08
C ALA A 308 20.80 16.63 3.66
N ILE A 309 21.36 15.63 2.98
CA ILE A 309 21.40 14.24 3.48
C ILE A 309 22.22 14.14 4.77
N ARG A 310 23.42 14.71 4.79
CA ARG A 310 24.28 14.71 5.99
C ARG A 310 23.60 15.39 7.17
N ARG A 311 22.95 16.53 6.97
CA ARG A 311 22.15 17.19 8.01
C ARG A 311 21.00 16.33 8.49
N LEU A 312 20.26 15.71 7.57
CA LEU A 312 19.15 14.84 7.94
C LEU A 312 19.61 13.64 8.78
N VAL A 313 20.71 13.00 8.37
CA VAL A 313 21.27 11.81 9.04
C VAL A 313 21.86 12.16 10.41
N CYS A 314 22.62 13.25 10.50
CA CYS A 314 23.38 13.60 11.72
C CYS A 314 22.57 14.44 12.71
N GLN A 315 21.69 15.33 12.24
CA GLN A 315 20.98 16.30 13.07
C GLN A 315 19.49 15.98 13.20
N CYS A 316 18.84 15.52 12.13
CA CYS A 316 17.39 15.34 12.15
C CYS A 316 16.92 13.95 12.57
N CYS A 317 17.61 12.88 12.17
CA CYS A 317 17.15 11.49 12.35
C CYS A 317 18.29 10.59 12.90
N PRO A 318 18.59 10.68 14.21
CA PRO A 318 19.68 9.90 14.81
C PRO A 318 19.43 8.39 14.79
N MET A 319 18.18 7.94 14.68
CA MET A 319 17.79 6.53 14.64
C MET A 319 17.59 5.98 13.21
N LEU A 320 17.94 6.75 12.18
CA LEU A 320 17.78 6.33 10.79
C LEU A 320 18.63 5.09 10.48
N GLN A 321 18.03 4.09 9.84
CA GLN A 321 18.65 2.83 9.44
C GLN A 321 18.69 2.65 7.92
N SER A 322 17.78 3.29 7.18
CA SER A 322 17.78 3.21 5.72
C SER A 322 17.18 4.46 5.08
N MET A 323 17.64 4.77 3.88
CA MET A 323 17.12 5.90 3.11
C MET A 323 17.02 5.57 1.62
N ASP A 324 15.87 5.83 0.99
CA ASP A 324 15.70 5.64 -0.45
C ASP A 324 15.86 6.98 -1.19
N LEU A 325 16.73 7.00 -2.20
CA LEU A 325 17.16 8.20 -2.95
C LEU A 325 17.02 8.03 -4.46
N LEU A 326 16.27 7.01 -4.89
CA LEU A 326 16.08 6.70 -6.30
C LEU A 326 15.60 7.94 -7.07
N GLY A 327 16.33 8.35 -8.10
CA GLY A 327 15.94 9.50 -8.93
C GLY A 327 16.26 10.88 -8.34
N CYS A 328 17.04 10.97 -7.26
CA CYS A 328 17.55 12.25 -6.72
C CYS A 328 18.82 12.76 -7.44
N GLN A 329 19.31 12.05 -8.47
CA GLN A 329 20.49 12.42 -9.29
C GLN A 329 21.80 12.56 -8.49
N LEU A 330 21.94 11.86 -7.37
CA LEU A 330 23.15 11.86 -6.55
C LEU A 330 24.20 10.91 -7.15
N THR A 331 25.42 11.41 -7.33
CA THR A 331 26.54 10.58 -7.81
C THR A 331 27.30 9.95 -6.65
N PRO A 332 27.94 8.78 -6.84
CA PRO A 332 28.78 8.16 -5.80
C PRO A 332 29.89 9.07 -5.27
N ALA A 333 30.38 10.03 -6.09
CA ALA A 333 31.39 11.00 -5.67
C ALA A 333 30.88 11.98 -4.59
N MET A 334 29.56 12.25 -4.56
CA MET A 334 28.94 13.11 -3.55
C MET A 334 28.69 12.38 -2.22
N LEU A 335 28.64 11.05 -2.23
CA LEU A 335 28.42 10.21 -1.04
C LEU A 335 29.38 9.02 -1.08
N PRO A 336 30.69 9.25 -0.85
CA PRO A 336 31.71 8.20 -0.90
C PRO A 336 31.49 7.11 0.17
N GLU A 337 30.67 7.38 1.19
CA GLU A 337 30.28 6.43 2.22
C GLU A 337 29.38 5.30 1.71
N ALA A 338 28.67 5.54 0.60
CA ALA A 338 27.78 4.57 -0.02
C ALA A 338 28.58 3.44 -0.69
N SER A 339 28.20 2.20 -0.36
CA SER A 339 28.79 0.99 -0.92
C SER A 339 28.28 0.71 -2.35
N SER A 340 28.90 -0.23 -3.06
CA SER A 340 28.43 -0.62 -4.40
C SER A 340 27.00 -1.16 -4.43
N SER A 341 26.49 -1.73 -3.33
CA SER A 341 25.09 -2.16 -3.18
C SER A 341 24.09 -1.00 -3.09
N CYS A 342 24.56 0.20 -2.72
CA CYS A 342 23.78 1.44 -2.69
C CYS A 342 23.66 2.09 -4.08
N HIS A 343 24.44 1.61 -5.06
CA HIS A 343 24.50 2.18 -6.39
C HIS A 343 23.52 1.50 -7.34
N MET A 344 22.88 2.31 -8.18
CA MET A 344 22.15 1.85 -9.34
C MET A 344 22.88 2.32 -10.59
N GLN A 345 23.24 1.38 -11.44
CA GLN A 345 23.87 1.65 -12.73
C GLN A 345 22.79 1.75 -13.80
N CYS A 346 22.64 2.94 -14.37
CA CYS A 346 21.86 3.15 -15.58
C CYS A 346 22.83 3.30 -16.76
N GLU A 347 22.36 3.11 -18.00
CA GLU A 347 23.19 2.96 -19.22
C GLU A 347 24.29 4.02 -19.40
N THR A 348 24.13 5.23 -18.84
CA THR A 348 25.10 6.34 -18.97
C THR A 348 25.64 6.88 -17.64
N MET A 349 25.08 6.49 -16.49
CA MET A 349 25.45 7.06 -15.18
C MET A 349 25.24 6.08 -14.02
N THR A 350 26.14 6.13 -13.04
CA THR A 350 25.95 5.48 -11.74
C THR A 350 25.38 6.50 -10.76
N THR A 351 24.27 6.17 -10.11
CA THR A 351 23.63 7.03 -9.10
C THR A 351 23.43 6.28 -7.79
N VAL A 352 23.40 7.01 -6.68
CA VAL A 352 23.05 6.45 -5.37
C VAL A 352 21.52 6.36 -5.29
N HIS A 353 20.98 5.14 -5.25
CA HIS A 353 19.53 4.92 -5.21
C HIS A 353 19.01 4.62 -3.81
N ARG A 354 19.88 4.16 -2.91
CA ARG A 354 19.55 3.79 -1.53
C ARG A 354 20.79 3.95 -0.65
N LEU A 355 20.61 4.30 0.61
CA LEU A 355 21.62 4.20 1.66
C LEU A 355 21.18 3.12 2.65
N ASP A 356 22.06 2.15 2.87
CA ASP A 356 21.93 1.12 3.90
C ASP A 356 22.41 1.63 5.27
N GLU A 357 22.23 0.80 6.29
CA GLU A 357 22.60 1.15 7.67
C GLU A 357 24.10 1.44 7.81
N ASP A 358 24.94 0.70 7.09
CA ASP A 358 26.38 0.88 7.08
C ASP A 358 26.79 2.23 6.48
N ALA A 359 26.21 2.62 5.33
CA ALA A 359 26.46 3.92 4.72
C ALA A 359 26.01 5.07 5.64
N ILE A 360 24.83 4.93 6.27
CA ILE A 360 24.31 5.92 7.22
C ILE A 360 25.23 6.06 8.44
N ASN A 361 25.73 4.95 8.98
CA ASN A 361 26.65 4.97 10.12
C ASN A 361 27.99 5.62 9.76
N LYS A 362 28.53 5.37 8.56
CA LYS A 362 29.72 6.07 8.06
C LYS A 362 29.51 7.57 7.93
N ILE A 363 28.36 8.00 7.39
CA ILE A 363 28.00 9.43 7.30
C ILE A 363 27.96 10.08 8.69
N ARG A 364 27.40 9.39 9.69
CA ARG A 364 27.39 9.88 11.07
C ARG A 364 28.78 10.04 11.65
N GLN A 365 29.65 9.06 11.46
CA GLN A 365 31.04 9.12 11.92
C GLN A 365 31.79 10.28 11.26
N ALA A 366 31.60 10.49 9.96
CA ALA A 366 32.23 11.58 9.22
C ALA A 366 31.75 12.98 9.65
N GLY A 367 30.49 13.11 10.14
CA GLY A 367 29.93 14.38 10.60
C GLY A 367 30.20 14.71 12.07
N MET A 368 30.81 13.81 12.84
CA MET A 368 31.24 14.04 14.23
C MET A 368 32.70 14.51 14.35
N ASN A 369 33.47 14.43 13.26
CA ASN A 369 34.82 14.99 13.11
C ASN A 369 34.74 16.36 12.45
#